data_AF-A0A7S7NV59-F1
#
_entry.id   AF-A0A7S7NV59-F1
#
_cell.length_a   1.000
_cell.length_b   1.000
_cell.length_c   1.000
_cell.angle_alpha   90.00
_cell.angle_beta   90.00
_cell.angle_gamma   90.00
#
_symmetry.space_group_name_H-M   'P 1'
#
loop_
_entity.id
_entity.type
_entity.pdbx_description
1 polymer ?
#
loop_
_entity_poly.entity_id
_entity_poly.type
_entity_poly.pdbx_seq_one_letter_code
_entity_poly.pdbx_strand_id
1 'polypeptide(L)'
;MTGDSESELTPLEELGHDERGALAVRILQSRAFAKSPRLREFFHFVAARTIQGRQDQISELEIGRRIFGRDGGYVPSEDSVVRVSARQLRAKLKDYFETEGASETWQVEILRGGYVPVFTRRPEAEPAPPLVPPPSASSARRPVWAARVLVAAAALNVILLAWLLVDRFSSTRHPASESQRAPNLVSSFLDRSDGPVKVVVSDFSYVLMRTIGHNPPLSLDNYSAWNYENLRPEPNADERLRTLFDILRTHRITRLGDLNITSLIQKQSRTPDRIQVRHARDVAAREFKSGWHILLGNAQSTTWIALFEDRLNFQYILEKGRAGFLNRQPRGNELPAYLANQPGSEQGTNYGRLAYLPNLSGQGGVLLINGVNMVTMEAAGEFAANPGSAASILSAVGATRLEDLPYFEMMLETHAVDNTPNRARIVATRVIGPAPGHPR
;
A
#
# COMPACT_ATOMS: atom_id res chain seq x y z
N MET A 1 -46.41 -8.44 -10.48
CA MET A 1 -46.94 -9.57 -9.69
C MET A 1 -45.73 -10.42 -9.33
N THR A 2 -44.99 -9.97 -8.31
CA THR A 2 -45.12 -10.33 -6.88
C THR A 2 -44.44 -11.66 -6.60
N GLY A 3 -43.34 -11.57 -5.87
CA GLY A 3 -42.56 -12.67 -5.36
C GLY A 3 -41.40 -12.09 -4.56
N ASP A 4 -41.74 -11.35 -3.51
CA ASP A 4 -40.84 -11.11 -2.39
C ASP A 4 -40.14 -12.43 -2.03
N SER A 5 -38.82 -12.44 -2.12
CA SER A 5 -38.01 -13.40 -1.37
C SER A 5 -37.23 -12.56 -0.38
N GLU A 6 -37.97 -12.06 0.61
CA GLU A 6 -37.38 -11.55 1.84
C GLU A 6 -36.33 -12.53 2.35
N SER A 7 -35.27 -11.94 2.89
CA SER A 7 -34.21 -12.59 3.63
C SER A 7 -34.75 -13.30 4.86
N GLU A 8 -35.42 -14.45 4.68
CA GLU A 8 -35.75 -15.32 5.81
C GLU A 8 -34.47 -16.03 6.24
N LEU A 9 -33.75 -15.37 7.14
CA LEU A 9 -32.81 -16.05 8.01
C LEU A 9 -33.59 -17.14 8.77
N THR A 10 -33.02 -18.34 8.81
CA THR A 10 -33.55 -19.48 9.59
C THR A 10 -34.05 -18.99 10.96
N PRO A 11 -35.29 -19.26 11.38
CA PRO A 11 -35.77 -18.86 12.69
C PRO A 11 -34.84 -19.35 13.81
N LEU A 12 -34.60 -18.53 14.83
CA LEU A 12 -33.67 -18.87 15.93
C LEU A 12 -34.05 -20.16 16.65
N GLU A 13 -35.34 -20.50 16.66
CA GLU A 13 -35.88 -21.75 17.23
C GLU A 13 -35.41 -22.97 16.44
N GLU A 14 -35.29 -22.87 15.11
CA GLU A 14 -34.79 -23.95 14.26
C GLU A 14 -33.29 -24.17 14.38
N LEU A 15 -32.51 -23.14 14.76
CA LEU A 15 -31.09 -23.32 15.05
C LEU A 15 -30.85 -24.17 16.30
N GLY A 16 -31.74 -24.18 17.29
CA GLY A 16 -31.50 -24.76 18.62
C GLY A 16 -31.51 -26.29 18.73
N HIS A 17 -31.59 -27.03 17.61
CA HIS A 17 -31.78 -28.49 17.61
C HIS A 17 -30.55 -29.29 18.06
N ASP A 18 -29.34 -28.71 18.02
CA ASP A 18 -28.12 -29.33 18.53
C ASP A 18 -27.33 -28.38 19.47
N GLU A 19 -26.32 -28.91 20.18
CA GLU A 19 -25.55 -28.13 21.18
C GLU A 19 -24.84 -26.91 20.57
N ARG A 20 -24.45 -26.99 19.28
CA ARG A 20 -23.79 -25.90 18.54
C ARG A 20 -24.79 -24.79 18.22
N GLY A 21 -26.00 -25.18 17.86
CA GLY A 21 -27.16 -24.32 17.69
C GLY A 21 -27.58 -23.59 18.94
N ALA A 22 -27.68 -24.31 20.06
CA ALA A 22 -27.98 -23.71 21.36
C ALA A 22 -26.92 -22.67 21.77
N LEU A 23 -25.64 -22.94 21.53
CA LEU A 23 -24.56 -21.96 21.71
C LEU A 23 -24.74 -20.73 20.80
N ALA A 24 -25.03 -20.95 19.51
CA ALA A 24 -25.23 -19.85 18.56
C ALA A 24 -26.38 -18.93 18.99
N VAL A 25 -27.49 -19.48 19.50
CA VAL A 25 -28.61 -18.71 20.05
C VAL A 25 -28.17 -17.88 21.27
N ARG A 26 -27.43 -18.46 22.22
CA ARG A 26 -26.89 -17.72 23.39
C ARG A 26 -25.98 -16.57 22.98
N ILE A 27 -25.07 -16.81 22.03
CA ILE A 27 -24.20 -15.76 21.48
C ILE A 27 -25.02 -14.64 20.86
N LEU A 28 -26.05 -14.96 20.07
CA LEU A 28 -26.93 -13.97 19.41
C LEU A 28 -27.79 -13.16 20.38
N GLN A 29 -28.00 -13.66 21.60
CA GLN A 29 -28.76 -13.02 22.69
C GLN A 29 -27.86 -12.33 23.73
N SER A 30 -26.54 -12.51 23.66
CA SER A 30 -25.57 -11.93 24.59
C SER A 30 -25.51 -10.39 24.56
N ARG A 31 -25.02 -9.78 25.65
CA ARG A 31 -24.81 -8.32 25.69
C ARG A 31 -23.74 -7.90 24.69
N ALA A 32 -22.73 -8.74 24.49
CA ALA A 32 -21.69 -8.52 23.48
C ALA A 32 -22.30 -8.29 22.08
N PHE A 33 -23.37 -9.01 21.72
CA PHE A 33 -24.01 -8.90 20.41
C PHE A 33 -25.21 -7.94 20.35
N ALA A 34 -25.89 -7.67 21.48
CA ALA A 34 -27.13 -6.89 21.55
C ALA A 34 -27.09 -5.52 20.83
N LYS A 35 -25.96 -4.81 20.86
CA LYS A 35 -25.81 -3.46 20.27
C LYS A 35 -25.38 -3.46 18.80
N SER A 36 -25.33 -4.60 18.12
CA SER A 36 -24.89 -4.65 16.70
C SER A 36 -25.78 -5.56 15.85
N PRO A 37 -26.94 -5.05 15.41
CA PRO A 37 -27.91 -5.81 14.61
C PRO A 37 -27.28 -6.47 13.39
N ARG A 38 -26.42 -5.75 12.67
CA ARG A 38 -25.77 -6.25 11.45
C ARG A 38 -24.79 -7.40 11.69
N LEU A 39 -24.04 -7.37 12.79
CA LEU A 39 -23.13 -8.46 13.15
C LEU A 39 -23.88 -9.66 13.70
N ARG A 40 -25.02 -9.45 14.35
CA ARG A 40 -25.96 -10.53 14.72
C ARG A 40 -26.48 -11.23 13.48
N GLU A 41 -26.95 -10.46 12.50
CA GLU A 41 -27.46 -10.98 11.22
C GLU A 41 -26.39 -11.78 10.45
N PHE A 42 -25.18 -11.23 10.37
CA PHE A 42 -24.05 -11.92 9.75
C PHE A 42 -23.72 -13.23 10.48
N PHE A 43 -23.51 -13.19 11.81
CA PHE A 43 -23.20 -14.41 12.57
C PHE A 43 -24.30 -15.46 12.45
N HIS A 44 -25.56 -15.03 12.53
CA HIS A 44 -26.73 -15.88 12.41
C HIS A 44 -26.74 -16.63 11.08
N PHE A 45 -26.53 -15.92 9.98
CA PHE A 45 -26.49 -16.50 8.64
C PHE A 45 -25.40 -17.56 8.48
N VAL A 46 -24.16 -17.26 8.92
CA VAL A 46 -23.05 -18.21 8.76
C VAL A 46 -23.14 -19.38 9.73
N ALA A 47 -23.62 -19.17 10.96
CA ALA A 47 -23.83 -20.23 11.93
C ALA A 47 -24.93 -21.20 11.48
N ALA A 48 -26.07 -20.67 11.01
CA ALA A 48 -27.17 -21.48 10.49
C ALA A 48 -26.72 -22.39 9.35
N ARG A 49 -26.04 -21.84 8.34
CA ARG A 49 -25.55 -22.62 7.20
C ARG A 49 -24.52 -23.67 7.59
N THR A 50 -23.61 -23.36 8.52
CA THR A 50 -22.65 -24.35 9.02
C THR A 50 -23.33 -25.49 9.77
N ILE A 51 -24.27 -25.20 10.67
CA ILE A 51 -24.98 -26.21 11.46
C ILE A 51 -25.83 -27.11 10.55
N GLN A 52 -26.43 -26.55 9.51
CA GLN A 52 -27.19 -27.28 8.50
C GLN A 52 -26.32 -28.03 7.47
N GLY A 53 -24.98 -28.00 7.61
CA GLY A 53 -24.05 -28.67 6.69
C GLY A 53 -23.86 -28.01 5.32
N ARG A 54 -24.36 -26.78 5.13
CA ARG A 54 -24.32 -26.00 3.88
C ARG A 54 -23.19 -24.97 3.87
N GLN A 55 -22.04 -25.33 4.41
CA GLN A 55 -20.88 -24.45 4.57
C GLN A 55 -20.24 -24.01 3.24
N ASP A 56 -20.41 -24.81 2.19
CA ASP A 56 -20.02 -24.54 0.81
C ASP A 56 -20.72 -23.30 0.22
N GLN A 57 -21.89 -22.95 0.76
CA GLN A 57 -22.65 -21.78 0.34
C GLN A 57 -22.21 -20.50 1.07
N ILE A 58 -21.19 -20.55 1.91
CA ILE A 58 -20.71 -19.37 2.64
C ILE A 58 -19.56 -18.74 1.85
N SER A 59 -19.87 -17.73 1.04
CA SER A 59 -18.89 -16.95 0.28
C SER A 59 -19.01 -15.45 0.57
N GLU A 60 -17.94 -14.70 0.32
CA GLU A 60 -17.94 -13.23 0.47
C GLU A 60 -19.04 -12.58 -0.38
N LEU A 61 -19.23 -13.07 -1.60
CA LEU A 61 -20.25 -12.60 -2.53
C LEU A 61 -21.66 -12.82 -1.96
N GLU A 62 -21.92 -14.03 -1.45
CA GLU A 62 -23.22 -14.40 -0.90
C GLU A 62 -23.56 -13.58 0.36
N ILE A 63 -22.58 -13.36 1.24
CA ILE A 63 -22.74 -12.54 2.45
C ILE A 63 -22.99 -11.07 2.04
N GLY A 64 -22.23 -10.56 1.07
CA GLY A 64 -22.40 -9.20 0.55
C GLY A 64 -23.81 -8.94 0.01
N ARG A 65 -24.36 -9.93 -0.71
CA ARG A 65 -25.73 -9.87 -1.23
C ARG A 65 -26.77 -9.98 -0.13
N ARG A 66 -26.80 -11.11 0.58
CA ARG A 66 -27.89 -11.45 1.51
C ARG A 66 -27.88 -10.67 2.81
N ILE A 67 -26.69 -10.41 3.34
CA ILE A 67 -26.56 -9.56 4.53
C ILE A 67 -26.46 -8.14 4.06
N PHE A 68 -25.42 -7.77 3.30
CA PHE A 68 -25.13 -6.36 3.05
C PHE A 68 -26.04 -5.65 2.03
N GLY A 69 -27.03 -6.33 1.44
CA GLY A 69 -27.99 -5.75 0.51
C GLY A 69 -27.35 -5.27 -0.79
N ARG A 70 -26.22 -5.89 -1.19
CA ARG A 70 -25.45 -5.49 -2.37
C ARG A 70 -25.86 -6.35 -3.58
N ASP A 71 -27.04 -6.10 -4.13
CA ASP A 71 -27.54 -6.87 -5.28
C ASP A 71 -26.84 -6.54 -6.60
N GLY A 72 -26.61 -7.57 -7.42
CA GLY A 72 -26.25 -7.46 -8.85
C GLY A 72 -24.88 -6.87 -9.21
N GLY A 73 -24.18 -6.22 -8.29
CA GLY A 73 -22.90 -5.52 -8.57
C GLY A 73 -21.87 -5.56 -7.43
N TYR A 74 -22.01 -6.43 -6.44
CA TYR A 74 -21.01 -6.56 -5.37
C TYR A 74 -19.71 -7.15 -5.91
N VAL A 75 -18.66 -6.33 -5.94
CA VAL A 75 -17.30 -6.75 -6.32
C VAL A 75 -16.43 -6.75 -5.05
N PRO A 76 -16.06 -7.93 -4.52
CA PRO A 76 -15.25 -8.05 -3.30
C PRO A 76 -13.95 -7.23 -3.33
N SER A 77 -13.30 -7.08 -4.50
CA SER A 77 -12.07 -6.28 -4.61
C SER A 77 -12.28 -4.78 -4.40
N GLU A 78 -13.51 -4.29 -4.57
CA GLU A 78 -13.85 -2.86 -4.52
C GLU A 78 -14.61 -2.47 -3.24
N ASP A 79 -15.48 -3.37 -2.71
CA ASP A 79 -16.23 -3.13 -1.47
C ASP A 79 -15.80 -4.13 -0.37
N SER A 80 -15.07 -3.59 0.62
CA SER A 80 -14.51 -4.35 1.75
C SER A 80 -15.47 -4.56 2.93
N VAL A 81 -16.75 -4.19 2.81
CA VAL A 81 -17.72 -4.21 3.92
C VAL A 81 -17.84 -5.58 4.60
N VAL A 82 -17.80 -6.67 3.82
CA VAL A 82 -17.85 -8.04 4.35
C VAL A 82 -16.58 -8.38 5.13
N ARG A 83 -15.40 -8.03 4.61
CA ARG A 83 -14.10 -8.24 5.29
C ARG A 83 -13.99 -7.45 6.60
N VAL A 84 -14.38 -6.19 6.58
CA VAL A 84 -14.38 -5.33 7.78
C VAL A 84 -15.35 -5.88 8.83
N SER A 85 -16.55 -6.26 8.42
CA SER A 85 -17.56 -6.83 9.33
C SER A 85 -17.11 -8.19 9.88
N ALA A 86 -16.42 -9.02 9.09
CA ALA A 86 -15.87 -10.29 9.56
C ALA A 86 -14.75 -10.09 10.59
N ARG A 87 -13.95 -9.01 10.48
CA ARG A 87 -12.96 -8.65 11.53
C ARG A 87 -13.67 -8.26 12.83
N GLN A 88 -14.72 -7.46 12.75
CA GLN A 88 -15.51 -7.06 13.92
C GLN A 88 -16.25 -8.24 14.56
N LEU A 89 -16.79 -9.15 13.74
CA LEU A 89 -17.45 -10.36 14.22
C LEU A 89 -16.49 -11.25 15.02
N ARG A 90 -15.27 -11.48 14.52
CA ARG A 90 -14.24 -12.23 15.26
C ARG A 90 -13.91 -11.59 16.61
N ALA A 91 -13.76 -10.27 16.65
CA ALA A 91 -13.50 -9.55 17.89
C ALA A 91 -14.63 -9.70 18.91
N LYS A 92 -15.89 -9.67 18.46
CA LYS A 92 -17.06 -9.89 19.33
C LYS A 92 -17.20 -11.32 19.83
N LEU A 93 -16.92 -12.31 18.99
CA LEU A 93 -16.89 -13.71 19.44
C LEU A 93 -15.84 -13.90 20.53
N LYS A 94 -14.66 -13.29 20.36
CA LYS A 94 -13.62 -13.30 21.39
C LYS A 94 -14.10 -12.65 22.70
N ASP A 95 -14.68 -11.45 22.64
CA ASP A 95 -15.23 -10.74 23.80
C ASP A 95 -16.30 -11.55 24.54
N TYR A 96 -17.20 -12.24 23.81
CA TYR A 96 -18.19 -13.14 24.40
C TYR A 96 -17.52 -14.26 25.22
N PHE A 97 -16.54 -14.98 24.64
CA PHE A 97 -15.90 -16.10 25.34
C PHE A 97 -14.95 -15.66 26.48
N GLU A 98 -14.48 -14.42 26.47
CA GLU A 98 -13.72 -13.82 27.59
C GLU A 98 -14.64 -13.33 28.74
N THR A 99 -15.94 -13.21 28.50
CA THR A 99 -16.92 -12.66 29.46
C THR A 99 -18.07 -13.62 29.73
N GLU A 100 -19.22 -13.44 29.06
CA GLU A 100 -20.47 -14.17 29.27
C GLU A 100 -20.34 -15.68 28.97
N GLY A 101 -19.49 -16.03 28.00
CA GLY A 101 -19.27 -17.39 27.52
C GLY A 101 -18.06 -18.12 28.13
N ALA A 102 -17.50 -17.60 29.24
CA ALA A 102 -16.29 -18.18 29.85
C ALA A 102 -16.47 -19.64 30.31
N SER A 103 -17.70 -20.06 30.63
CA SER A 103 -18.04 -21.43 31.06
C SER A 103 -18.68 -22.29 29.97
N GLU A 104 -18.67 -21.85 28.71
CA GLU A 104 -19.27 -22.60 27.60
C GLU A 104 -18.48 -23.88 27.29
N THR A 105 -19.19 -25.00 27.12
CA THR A 105 -18.63 -26.30 26.75
C THR A 105 -18.14 -26.33 25.29
N TRP A 106 -18.76 -25.52 24.44
CA TRP A 106 -18.41 -25.37 23.03
C TRP A 106 -17.83 -23.98 22.79
N GLN A 107 -16.82 -23.91 21.94
CA GLN A 107 -16.26 -22.67 21.42
C GLN A 107 -16.60 -22.55 19.94
N VAL A 108 -16.84 -21.32 19.48
CA VAL A 108 -16.97 -21.02 18.05
C VAL A 108 -15.92 -20.00 17.63
N GLU A 109 -15.23 -20.28 16.54
CA GLU A 109 -14.24 -19.40 15.94
C GLU A 109 -14.47 -19.27 14.44
N ILE A 110 -14.27 -18.07 13.87
CA ILE A 110 -14.23 -17.86 12.43
C ILE A 110 -12.78 -17.60 12.04
N LEU A 111 -12.14 -18.56 11.35
CA LEU A 111 -10.73 -18.47 11.01
C LEU A 111 -10.42 -17.29 10.08
N ARG A 112 -9.18 -16.79 10.14
CA ARG A 112 -8.72 -15.74 9.22
C ARG A 112 -8.70 -16.27 7.79
N GLY A 113 -9.07 -15.42 6.84
CA GLY A 113 -9.15 -15.81 5.42
C GLY A 113 -10.44 -16.55 5.01
N GLY A 114 -11.28 -16.93 5.96
CA GLY A 114 -12.58 -17.55 5.70
C GLY A 114 -13.74 -16.89 6.43
N TYR A 115 -14.95 -17.37 6.15
CA TYR A 115 -16.19 -16.89 6.76
C TYR A 115 -16.99 -17.98 7.49
N VAL A 116 -16.54 -19.24 7.37
CA VAL A 116 -17.18 -20.41 7.98
C VAL A 116 -16.83 -20.49 9.46
N PRO A 117 -17.81 -20.51 10.38
CA PRO A 117 -17.59 -20.80 11.79
C PRO A 117 -17.16 -22.25 12.00
N VAL A 118 -16.20 -22.45 12.90
CA VAL A 118 -15.72 -23.76 13.35
C VAL A 118 -16.14 -23.92 14.80
N PHE A 119 -16.88 -24.98 15.10
CA PHE A 119 -17.33 -25.32 16.45
C PHE A 119 -16.43 -26.41 17.02
N THR A 120 -15.79 -26.14 18.15
CA THR A 120 -14.90 -27.08 18.85
C THR A 120 -15.34 -27.27 20.29
N ARG A 121 -15.28 -28.51 20.79
CA ARG A 121 -15.57 -28.80 22.19
C ARG A 121 -14.35 -28.40 23.03
N ARG A 122 -14.57 -27.63 24.09
CA ARG A 122 -13.50 -27.29 25.03
C ARG A 122 -13.18 -28.53 25.88
N PRO A 123 -11.89 -28.87 26.09
CA PRO A 123 -11.52 -29.91 27.03
C PRO A 123 -12.00 -29.50 28.43
N GLU A 124 -12.68 -30.42 29.12
CA GLU A 124 -13.17 -30.23 30.48
C GLU A 124 -11.97 -30.01 31.40
N ALA A 125 -11.90 -28.83 32.02
CA ALA A 125 -10.84 -28.50 32.96
C ALA A 125 -11.05 -29.35 34.22
N GLU A 126 -10.08 -30.20 34.52
CA GLU A 126 -10.01 -30.98 35.75
C GLU A 126 -10.07 -30.03 36.97
N PRO A 127 -10.86 -30.34 38.01
CA PRO A 127 -11.07 -29.42 39.12
C PRO A 127 -9.77 -29.23 39.92
N ALA A 128 -9.27 -28.00 39.98
CA ALA A 128 -8.21 -27.61 40.90
C ALA A 128 -8.68 -27.76 42.36
N PRO A 129 -7.77 -28.13 43.30
CA PRO A 129 -8.12 -28.42 44.69
C PRO A 129 -8.67 -27.19 45.43
N PRO A 130 -9.51 -27.38 46.46
CA PRO A 130 -10.29 -26.31 47.07
C PRO A 130 -9.39 -25.38 47.89
N LEU A 131 -9.40 -24.09 47.54
CA LEU A 131 -8.90 -23.03 48.41
C LEU A 131 -10.00 -22.63 49.42
N VAL A 132 -9.57 -22.56 50.68
CA VAL A 132 -10.28 -22.23 51.92
C VAL A 132 -11.21 -21.00 51.79
N PRO A 133 -12.40 -21.00 52.42
CA PRO A 133 -13.34 -19.88 52.31
C PRO A 133 -12.93 -18.71 53.21
N PRO A 134 -13.05 -17.44 52.77
CA PRO A 134 -13.00 -16.29 53.66
C PRO A 134 -14.38 -16.01 54.30
N PRO A 135 -14.42 -15.33 55.46
CA PRO A 135 -15.62 -15.21 56.28
C PRO A 135 -16.64 -14.19 55.73
N SER A 136 -17.87 -14.38 56.19
CA SER A 136 -19.10 -13.67 55.82
C SER A 136 -19.08 -12.16 56.06
N ALA A 137 -19.60 -11.46 55.04
CA ALA A 137 -20.32 -10.18 55.02
C ALA A 137 -20.05 -9.15 56.13
N SER A 138 -19.47 -8.01 55.74
CA SER A 138 -19.74 -6.72 56.38
C SER A 138 -20.21 -5.68 55.36
N SER A 139 -21.00 -4.75 55.86
CA SER A 139 -21.92 -3.85 55.17
C SER A 139 -21.29 -2.86 54.18
N ALA A 140 -22.10 -2.48 53.21
CA ALA A 140 -21.79 -1.59 52.10
C ALA A 140 -21.12 -0.26 52.55
N ARG A 141 -19.84 -0.10 52.19
CA ARG A 141 -19.20 1.21 52.01
C ARG A 141 -18.90 1.40 50.53
N ARG A 142 -19.58 2.39 49.92
CA ARG A 142 -19.36 2.78 48.51
C ARG A 142 -17.88 3.14 48.34
N PRO A 143 -17.17 2.53 47.38
CA PRO A 143 -15.73 2.55 47.49
C PRO A 143 -15.16 3.65 46.59
N VAL A 144 -14.35 4.53 47.19
CA VAL A 144 -13.78 5.76 46.58
C VAL A 144 -12.92 5.45 45.34
N TRP A 145 -12.52 4.19 45.13
CA TRP A 145 -11.83 3.75 43.91
C TRP A 145 -12.72 3.77 42.67
N ALA A 146 -14.05 3.59 42.77
CA ALA A 146 -14.95 3.75 41.63
C ALA A 146 -14.99 5.20 41.14
N ALA A 147 -14.95 6.17 42.05
CA ALA A 147 -14.82 7.59 41.70
C ALA A 147 -13.45 7.89 41.07
N ARG A 148 -12.36 7.25 41.55
CA ARG A 148 -11.02 7.38 40.94
C ARG A 148 -10.92 6.75 39.56
N VAL A 149 -11.56 5.61 39.32
CA VAL A 149 -11.62 4.96 38.00
C VAL A 149 -12.47 5.78 37.03
N LEU A 150 -13.58 6.36 37.49
CA LEU A 150 -14.40 7.27 36.68
C LEU A 150 -13.66 8.58 36.35
N VAL A 151 -12.90 9.14 37.29
CA VAL A 151 -12.05 10.32 37.04
C VAL A 151 -10.90 9.97 36.08
N ALA A 152 -10.28 8.81 36.22
CA ALA A 152 -9.23 8.35 35.30
C ALA A 152 -9.78 8.06 33.89
N ALA A 153 -10.95 7.43 33.78
CA ALA A 153 -11.61 7.19 32.50
C ALA A 153 -12.08 8.51 31.86
N ALA A 154 -12.61 9.46 32.64
CA ALA A 154 -12.97 10.78 32.15
C ALA A 154 -11.72 11.57 31.69
N ALA A 155 -10.63 11.52 32.45
CA ALA A 155 -9.36 12.13 32.05
C ALA A 155 -8.81 11.48 30.77
N LEU A 156 -8.90 10.15 30.62
CA LEU A 156 -8.48 9.45 29.41
C LEU A 156 -9.36 9.80 28.21
N ASN A 157 -10.67 9.96 28.40
CA ASN A 157 -11.58 10.43 27.35
C ASN A 157 -11.35 11.89 27.00
N VAL A 158 -11.02 12.76 27.96
CA VAL A 158 -10.64 14.15 27.70
C VAL A 158 -9.30 14.20 26.97
N ILE A 159 -8.33 13.34 27.31
CA ILE A 159 -7.06 13.21 26.59
C ILE A 159 -7.29 12.67 25.18
N LEU A 160 -8.16 11.67 25.00
CA LEU A 160 -8.51 11.14 23.68
C LEU A 160 -9.27 12.17 22.84
N LEU A 161 -10.21 12.90 23.44
CA LEU A 161 -10.95 13.96 22.78
C LEU A 161 -10.04 15.15 22.46
N ALA A 162 -9.12 15.51 23.36
CA ALA A 162 -8.08 16.50 23.11
C ALA A 162 -7.12 16.02 22.02
N TRP A 163 -6.75 14.74 21.99
CA TRP A 163 -5.92 14.15 20.93
C TRP A 163 -6.66 14.15 19.59
N LEU A 164 -7.95 13.76 19.56
CA LEU A 164 -8.78 13.80 18.35
C LEU A 164 -9.09 15.23 17.90
N LEU A 165 -9.24 16.17 18.83
CA LEU A 165 -9.40 17.59 18.54
C LEU A 165 -8.08 18.20 18.09
N VAL A 166 -6.93 17.83 18.65
CA VAL A 166 -5.59 18.19 18.18
C VAL A 166 -5.30 17.53 16.84
N ASP A 167 -5.74 16.30 16.58
CA ASP A 167 -5.59 15.61 15.29
C ASP A 167 -6.48 16.26 14.22
N ARG A 168 -7.72 16.61 14.57
CA ARG A 168 -8.63 17.40 13.72
C ARG A 168 -8.14 18.83 13.52
N PHE A 169 -7.62 19.50 14.55
CA PHE A 169 -7.05 20.85 14.46
C PHE A 169 -5.66 20.86 13.84
N SER A 170 -4.86 19.79 13.91
CA SER A 170 -3.56 19.69 13.23
C SER A 170 -3.70 19.20 11.78
N SER A 171 -4.79 18.50 11.48
CA SER A 171 -5.26 18.22 10.12
C SER A 171 -6.00 19.41 9.49
N THR A 172 -6.49 20.38 10.27
CA THR A 172 -7.06 21.65 9.75
C THR A 172 -6.21 22.88 10.06
N ARG A 173 -5.08 22.72 10.74
CA ARG A 173 -4.03 23.73 10.95
C ARG A 173 -2.67 23.04 11.03
N HIS A 174 -2.14 22.74 9.86
CA HIS A 174 -0.80 23.21 9.57
C HIS A 174 -0.90 24.29 8.48
N PRO A 175 -1.07 25.57 8.83
CA PRO A 175 -0.24 26.58 8.21
C PRO A 175 1.20 26.32 8.73
N ALA A 176 1.80 25.19 8.33
CA ALA A 176 3.24 25.00 8.47
C ALA A 176 3.87 25.92 7.44
N SER A 177 4.00 27.19 7.80
CA SER A 177 4.81 28.18 7.10
C SER A 177 4.56 28.21 5.58
N GLU A 178 3.42 28.78 5.17
CA GLU A 178 3.28 29.33 3.80
C GLU A 178 4.44 30.31 3.47
N SER A 179 5.05 30.90 4.49
CA SER A 179 6.27 31.67 4.39
C SER A 179 7.50 30.78 4.15
N GLN A 180 7.91 30.72 2.88
CA GLN A 180 9.27 30.36 2.40
C GLN A 180 9.67 28.89 2.47
N ARG A 181 8.88 28.01 1.86
CA ARG A 181 9.52 26.84 1.25
C ARG A 181 10.33 27.31 0.05
N ALA A 182 11.67 27.25 0.14
CA ALA A 182 12.50 27.56 -1.00
C ALA A 182 12.18 26.58 -2.16
N PRO A 183 11.93 27.08 -3.38
CA PRO A 183 11.46 26.25 -4.48
C PRO A 183 12.55 25.28 -4.94
N ASN A 184 12.14 24.09 -5.32
CA ASN A 184 12.99 23.04 -5.89
C ASN A 184 12.28 22.38 -7.08
N LEU A 185 12.95 21.41 -7.73
CA LEU A 185 12.41 20.76 -8.92
C LEU A 185 11.10 20.02 -8.60
N VAL A 186 11.03 19.30 -7.48
CA VAL A 186 9.83 18.56 -7.08
C VAL A 186 8.68 19.50 -6.77
N SER A 187 8.88 20.52 -5.95
CA SER A 187 7.81 21.47 -5.61
C SER A 187 7.30 22.21 -6.85
N SER A 188 8.21 22.65 -7.73
CA SER A 188 7.84 23.28 -9.01
C SER A 188 7.05 22.33 -9.92
N PHE A 189 7.44 21.06 -9.99
CA PHE A 189 6.69 20.06 -10.78
C PHE A 189 5.28 19.85 -10.23
N LEU A 190 5.14 19.76 -8.90
CA LEU A 190 3.84 19.58 -8.24
C LEU A 190 2.93 20.80 -8.44
N ASP A 191 3.49 22.01 -8.36
CA ASP A 191 2.74 23.27 -8.49
C ASP A 191 2.21 23.50 -9.92
N ARG A 192 2.65 22.73 -10.93
CA ARG A 192 2.12 22.78 -12.31
C ARG A 192 0.78 22.04 -12.49
N SER A 193 0.38 21.24 -11.51
CA SER A 193 -0.85 20.44 -11.56
C SER A 193 -1.92 20.98 -10.63
N ASP A 194 -3.05 21.38 -11.19
CA ASP A 194 -4.27 21.64 -10.41
C ASP A 194 -4.98 20.36 -9.97
N GLY A 195 -4.69 19.24 -10.63
CA GLY A 195 -5.25 17.91 -10.37
C GLY A 195 -4.32 16.99 -9.56
N PRO A 196 -4.72 15.72 -9.37
CA PRO A 196 -3.90 14.74 -8.67
C PRO A 196 -2.59 14.46 -9.39
N VAL A 197 -1.50 14.32 -8.63
CA VAL A 197 -0.20 13.88 -9.12
C VAL A 197 0.03 12.44 -8.66
N LYS A 198 0.23 11.52 -9.60
CA LYS A 198 0.45 10.11 -9.28
C LYS A 198 1.94 9.83 -9.09
N VAL A 199 2.33 9.38 -7.91
CA VAL A 199 3.68 8.89 -7.63
C VAL A 199 3.68 7.38 -7.79
N VAL A 200 4.34 6.90 -8.83
CA VAL A 200 4.43 5.48 -9.18
C VAL A 200 5.68 4.88 -8.54
N VAL A 201 5.48 4.05 -7.53
CA VAL A 201 6.55 3.31 -6.83
C VAL A 201 6.85 1.99 -7.54
N SER A 202 8.06 1.47 -7.33
CA SER A 202 8.54 0.31 -8.06
C SER A 202 7.86 -1.00 -7.66
N ASP A 203 7.84 -1.93 -8.61
CA ASP A 203 7.42 -3.31 -8.42
C ASP A 203 8.65 -4.18 -8.17
N PHE A 204 9.07 -4.22 -6.90
CA PHE A 204 10.21 -5.03 -6.48
C PHE A 204 9.88 -6.52 -6.52
N SER A 205 8.61 -6.90 -6.37
CA SER A 205 8.16 -8.28 -6.60
C SER A 205 8.46 -8.77 -8.03
N TYR A 206 8.34 -7.91 -9.05
CA TYR A 206 8.72 -8.24 -10.43
C TYR A 206 10.22 -8.40 -10.60
N VAL A 207 11.02 -7.53 -9.95
CA VAL A 207 12.48 -7.68 -9.93
C VAL A 207 12.86 -9.05 -9.36
N LEU A 208 12.27 -9.44 -8.22
CA LEU A 208 12.54 -10.74 -7.59
C LEU A 208 12.12 -11.92 -8.46
N MET A 209 10.92 -11.88 -9.09
CA MET A 209 10.47 -12.92 -10.01
C MET A 209 11.45 -13.14 -11.16
N ARG A 210 11.97 -12.05 -11.73
CA ARG A 210 12.98 -12.11 -12.80
C ARG A 210 14.30 -12.68 -12.32
N THR A 211 14.74 -12.34 -11.12
CA THR A 211 15.96 -12.88 -10.52
C THR A 211 15.85 -14.39 -10.32
N ILE A 212 14.69 -14.90 -9.88
CA ILE A 212 14.47 -16.34 -9.69
C ILE A 212 14.47 -17.08 -11.04
N GLY A 213 13.75 -16.54 -12.03
CA GLY A 213 13.61 -17.21 -13.33
C GLY A 213 14.82 -17.06 -14.26
N HIS A 214 15.79 -16.19 -13.95
CA HIS A 214 16.88 -15.79 -14.86
C HIS A 214 16.40 -15.33 -16.24
N ASN A 215 15.18 -14.79 -16.30
CA ASN A 215 14.50 -14.48 -17.54
C ASN A 215 14.71 -13.01 -17.97
N PRO A 216 14.68 -12.72 -19.29
CA PRO A 216 14.76 -11.36 -19.79
C PRO A 216 13.61 -10.48 -19.26
N PRO A 217 13.74 -9.14 -19.30
CA PRO A 217 12.62 -8.26 -18.98
C PRO A 217 11.38 -8.59 -19.82
N LEU A 218 10.21 -8.53 -19.21
CA LEU A 218 8.95 -8.67 -19.95
C LEU A 218 8.72 -7.47 -20.87
N SER A 219 8.06 -7.72 -22.01
CA SER A 219 7.44 -6.64 -22.78
C SER A 219 6.40 -5.91 -21.95
N LEU A 220 6.13 -4.65 -22.30
CA LEU A 220 5.07 -3.86 -21.68
C LEU A 220 3.70 -4.55 -21.79
N ASP A 221 3.42 -5.21 -22.92
CA ASP A 221 2.17 -5.93 -23.14
C ASP A 221 2.00 -7.07 -22.12
N ASN A 222 3.02 -7.93 -21.97
CA ASN A 222 2.97 -9.02 -20.99
C ASN A 222 2.89 -8.51 -19.55
N TYR A 223 3.66 -7.47 -19.22
CA TYR A 223 3.62 -6.85 -17.89
C TYR A 223 2.22 -6.27 -17.59
N SER A 224 1.61 -5.58 -18.56
CA SER A 224 0.28 -4.96 -18.42
C SER A 224 -0.86 -5.98 -18.35
N ALA A 225 -0.70 -7.12 -19.02
CA ALA A 225 -1.65 -8.23 -19.02
C ALA A 225 -1.50 -9.15 -17.80
N TRP A 226 -0.58 -8.82 -16.87
CA TRP A 226 -0.26 -9.66 -15.72
C TRP A 226 0.20 -11.08 -16.13
N ASN A 227 0.76 -11.19 -17.34
CA ASN A 227 1.26 -12.43 -17.89
C ASN A 227 2.74 -12.60 -17.53
N TYR A 228 2.98 -13.34 -16.46
CA TYR A 228 4.31 -13.62 -15.94
C TYR A 228 4.82 -15.02 -16.28
N GLU A 229 4.16 -15.78 -17.15
CA GLU A 229 4.54 -17.17 -17.46
C GLU A 229 5.99 -17.28 -17.97
N ASN A 230 6.44 -16.29 -18.76
CA ASN A 230 7.83 -16.23 -19.25
C ASN A 230 8.87 -15.97 -18.15
N LEU A 231 8.44 -15.68 -16.92
CA LEU A 231 9.32 -15.52 -15.75
C LEU A 231 9.30 -16.75 -14.84
N ARG A 232 8.40 -17.70 -15.09
CA ARG A 232 8.18 -18.85 -14.24
C ARG A 232 9.47 -19.68 -14.16
N PRO A 233 9.86 -20.15 -12.96
CA PRO A 233 10.99 -21.07 -12.84
C PRO A 233 10.73 -22.36 -13.64
N GLU A 234 11.80 -22.98 -14.12
CA GLU A 234 11.73 -24.24 -14.86
C GLU A 234 10.94 -25.31 -14.07
N PRO A 235 10.24 -26.25 -14.74
CA PRO A 235 9.42 -27.24 -14.06
C PRO A 235 10.18 -28.11 -13.04
N ASN A 236 11.48 -28.31 -13.25
CA ASN A 236 12.40 -29.07 -12.39
C ASN A 236 13.08 -28.21 -11.32
N ALA A 237 12.80 -26.90 -11.25
CA ALA A 237 13.31 -26.03 -10.20
C ALA A 237 12.75 -26.43 -8.82
N ASP A 238 13.49 -26.05 -7.77
CA ASP A 238 13.11 -26.28 -6.37
C ASP A 238 11.66 -25.83 -6.11
N GLU A 239 10.87 -26.68 -5.45
CA GLU A 239 9.47 -26.42 -5.10
C GLU A 239 9.30 -25.11 -4.31
N ARG A 240 10.27 -24.77 -3.45
CA ARG A 240 10.27 -23.51 -2.69
C ARG A 240 10.42 -22.31 -3.61
N LEU A 241 11.24 -22.40 -4.67
CA LEU A 241 11.40 -21.32 -5.65
C LEU A 241 10.12 -21.13 -6.48
N ARG A 242 9.46 -22.22 -6.88
CA ARG A 242 8.16 -22.17 -7.57
C ARG A 242 7.08 -21.57 -6.69
N THR A 243 7.01 -21.98 -5.42
CA THR A 243 6.09 -21.40 -4.43
C THR A 243 6.35 -19.92 -4.19
N LEU A 244 7.62 -19.53 -4.03
CA LEU A 244 8.01 -18.13 -3.87
C LEU A 244 7.60 -17.29 -5.09
N PHE A 245 7.79 -17.81 -6.30
CA PHE A 245 7.35 -17.14 -7.53
C PHE A 245 5.83 -16.88 -7.51
N ASP A 246 5.01 -17.87 -7.14
CA ASP A 246 3.55 -17.72 -7.06
C ASP A 246 3.11 -16.69 -5.99
N ILE A 247 3.82 -16.62 -4.87
CA ILE A 247 3.62 -15.56 -3.86
C ILE A 247 3.95 -14.19 -4.47
N LEU A 248 5.12 -14.03 -5.09
CA LEU A 248 5.55 -12.75 -5.66
C LEU A 248 4.65 -12.27 -6.81
N ARG A 249 4.07 -13.19 -7.57
CA ARG A 249 3.11 -12.89 -8.64
C ARG A 249 1.83 -12.23 -8.14
N THR A 250 1.38 -12.62 -6.95
CA THR A 250 0.11 -12.17 -6.36
C THR A 250 0.26 -11.00 -5.39
N HIS A 251 1.49 -10.73 -4.93
CA HIS A 251 1.79 -9.67 -3.96
C HIS A 251 2.39 -8.43 -4.64
N ARG A 252 2.13 -7.27 -4.06
CA ARG A 252 2.68 -5.97 -4.46
C ARG A 252 3.76 -5.60 -3.45
N ILE A 253 5.02 -5.79 -3.83
CA ILE A 253 6.16 -5.48 -2.96
C ILE A 253 6.91 -4.31 -3.58
N THR A 254 7.09 -3.26 -2.78
CA THR A 254 7.94 -2.10 -3.11
C THR A 254 9.12 -2.02 -2.14
N ARG A 255 10.06 -1.11 -2.40
CA ARG A 255 11.24 -0.87 -1.56
C ARG A 255 11.04 0.31 -0.62
N LEU A 256 11.73 0.27 0.52
CA LEU A 256 11.72 1.37 1.49
C LEU A 256 12.20 2.70 0.87
N GLY A 257 13.20 2.66 -0.01
CA GLY A 257 13.68 3.87 -0.68
C GLY A 257 12.64 4.57 -1.55
N ASP A 258 11.72 3.83 -2.19
CA ASP A 258 10.60 4.45 -2.91
C ASP A 258 9.69 5.22 -1.96
N LEU A 259 9.45 4.67 -0.76
CA LEU A 259 8.61 5.29 0.27
C LEU A 259 9.29 6.50 0.91
N ASN A 260 10.61 6.45 1.11
CA ASN A 260 11.41 7.58 1.60
C ASN A 260 11.31 8.77 0.64
N ILE A 261 11.54 8.53 -0.65
CA ILE A 261 11.41 9.57 -1.69
C ILE A 261 9.97 10.06 -1.77
N THR A 262 8.99 9.14 -1.69
CA THR A 262 7.56 9.52 -1.71
C THR A 262 7.19 10.41 -0.53
N SER A 263 7.66 10.11 0.68
CA SER A 263 7.49 10.95 1.87
C SER A 263 8.12 12.33 1.67
N LEU A 264 9.30 12.38 1.05
CA LEU A 264 9.97 13.64 0.72
C LEU A 264 9.21 14.44 -0.34
N ILE A 265 8.65 13.81 -1.38
CA ILE A 265 7.76 14.44 -2.37
C ILE A 265 6.49 14.98 -1.70
N GLN A 266 5.85 14.19 -0.84
CA GLN A 266 4.67 14.61 -0.08
C GLN A 266 4.96 15.81 0.78
N LYS A 267 6.10 15.80 1.48
CA LYS A 267 6.57 16.97 2.20
C LYS A 267 6.66 18.15 1.27
N GLN A 268 7.18 18.05 0.03
CA GLN A 268 7.32 19.16 -0.93
C GLN A 268 6.00 19.77 -1.42
N SER A 269 4.88 19.08 -1.30
CA SER A 269 3.59 19.54 -1.80
C SER A 269 2.93 20.57 -0.90
N ARG A 270 2.31 21.59 -1.51
CA ARG A 270 1.36 22.48 -0.82
C ARG A 270 0.02 21.80 -0.52
N THR A 271 -0.31 20.77 -1.29
CA THR A 271 -1.57 20.01 -1.18
C THR A 271 -1.26 18.51 -1.15
N PRO A 272 -0.74 17.97 -0.02
CA PRO A 272 -0.35 16.57 0.07
C PRO A 272 -1.46 15.58 -0.30
N ASP A 273 -2.74 15.93 -0.07
CA ASP A 273 -3.90 15.11 -0.42
C ASP A 273 -4.08 14.88 -1.94
N ARG A 274 -3.44 15.72 -2.77
CA ARG A 274 -3.43 15.53 -4.24
C ARG A 274 -2.42 14.48 -4.69
N ILE A 275 -1.50 14.07 -3.83
CA ILE A 275 -0.48 13.07 -4.17
C ILE A 275 -1.07 11.67 -4.00
N GLN A 276 -1.17 10.94 -5.10
CA GLN A 276 -1.66 9.57 -5.13
C GLN A 276 -0.50 8.60 -5.32
N VAL A 277 -0.17 7.84 -4.29
CA VAL A 277 0.86 6.80 -4.37
C VAL A 277 0.27 5.55 -5.02
N ARG A 278 0.90 5.06 -6.09
CA ARG A 278 0.45 3.90 -6.88
C ARG A 278 1.59 2.91 -7.04
N HIS A 279 1.35 1.64 -6.78
CA HIS A 279 2.30 0.59 -7.14
C HIS A 279 2.32 0.41 -8.67
N ALA A 280 3.47 0.13 -9.28
CA ALA A 280 3.58 0.05 -10.74
C ALA A 280 2.56 -0.92 -11.39
N ARG A 281 2.27 -2.07 -10.76
CA ARG A 281 1.24 -3.01 -11.28
C ARG A 281 -0.19 -2.45 -11.27
N ASP A 282 -0.49 -1.47 -10.42
CA ASP A 282 -1.83 -0.88 -10.31
C ASP A 282 -2.04 0.30 -11.25
N VAL A 283 -1.08 0.58 -12.12
CA VAL A 283 -1.15 1.64 -13.13
C VAL A 283 -1.28 1.00 -14.50
N ALA A 284 -2.04 1.62 -15.40
CA ALA A 284 -2.12 1.19 -16.79
C ALA A 284 -1.46 2.20 -17.75
N ALA A 285 -0.92 1.72 -18.88
CA ALA A 285 -0.30 2.56 -19.91
C ALA A 285 -1.15 3.78 -20.33
N ARG A 286 -2.47 3.58 -20.45
CA ARG A 286 -3.42 4.63 -20.85
C ARG A 286 -3.44 5.83 -19.90
N GLU A 287 -3.10 5.64 -18.63
CA GLU A 287 -3.11 6.73 -17.64
C GLU A 287 -2.03 7.76 -17.94
N PHE A 288 -0.91 7.34 -18.56
CA PHE A 288 0.15 8.26 -18.99
C PHE A 288 -0.25 9.14 -20.18
N LYS A 289 -1.46 9.01 -20.74
CA LYS A 289 -2.00 9.96 -21.72
C LYS A 289 -2.55 11.24 -21.09
N SER A 290 -2.71 11.34 -19.78
CA SER A 290 -3.34 12.50 -19.14
C SER A 290 -2.79 12.76 -17.74
N GLY A 291 -2.71 14.01 -17.32
CA GLY A 291 -2.30 14.36 -15.96
C GLY A 291 -0.80 14.21 -15.71
N TRP A 292 -0.43 14.26 -14.42
CA TRP A 292 0.93 14.43 -13.94
C TRP A 292 1.41 13.20 -13.17
N HIS A 293 2.59 12.71 -13.51
CA HIS A 293 3.15 11.49 -12.93
C HIS A 293 4.60 11.68 -12.49
N ILE A 294 4.95 11.12 -11.34
CA ILE A 294 6.33 10.94 -10.90
C ILE A 294 6.61 9.45 -10.89
N LEU A 295 7.57 8.95 -11.67
CA LEU A 295 7.94 7.53 -11.69
C LEU A 295 9.27 7.37 -10.97
N LEU A 296 9.28 6.49 -9.96
CA LEU A 296 10.48 6.14 -9.19
C LEU A 296 11.06 4.83 -9.71
N GLY A 297 12.40 4.70 -9.70
CA GLY A 297 13.08 3.44 -10.03
C GLY A 297 13.71 3.44 -11.42
N ASN A 298 13.67 2.32 -12.12
CA ASN A 298 14.18 2.22 -13.50
C ASN A 298 13.32 1.26 -14.31
N ALA A 299 13.57 1.12 -15.61
CA ALA A 299 12.77 0.26 -16.48
C ALA A 299 12.74 -1.22 -16.05
N GLN A 300 13.64 -1.67 -15.17
CA GLN A 300 13.66 -3.03 -14.64
C GLN A 300 12.73 -3.23 -13.44
N SER A 301 12.36 -2.17 -12.72
CA SER A 301 11.50 -2.23 -11.52
C SER A 301 10.17 -1.49 -11.72
N THR A 302 10.15 -0.52 -12.62
CA THR A 302 9.01 0.33 -12.95
C THR A 302 8.88 0.35 -14.47
N THR A 303 8.35 -0.75 -15.02
CA THR A 303 8.38 -1.06 -16.46
C THR A 303 7.80 0.07 -17.32
N TRP A 304 6.82 0.83 -16.79
CA TRP A 304 6.22 1.98 -17.47
C TRP A 304 7.21 3.07 -17.91
N ILE A 305 8.40 3.13 -17.31
CA ILE A 305 9.48 4.03 -17.77
C ILE A 305 9.86 3.76 -19.23
N ALA A 306 9.71 2.51 -19.71
CA ALA A 306 9.97 2.14 -21.10
C ALA A 306 9.10 2.93 -22.12
N LEU A 307 7.94 3.45 -21.72
CA LEU A 307 7.11 4.32 -22.57
C LEU A 307 7.79 5.66 -22.93
N PHE A 308 8.83 6.02 -22.19
CA PHE A 308 9.54 7.29 -22.31
C PHE A 308 11.00 7.14 -22.74
N GLU A 309 11.57 5.93 -22.65
CA GLU A 309 12.98 5.68 -22.94
C GLU A 309 13.37 6.13 -24.34
N ASP A 310 12.57 5.91 -25.38
CA ASP A 310 12.93 6.29 -26.76
C ASP A 310 13.22 7.79 -26.95
N ARG A 311 12.67 8.64 -26.07
CA ARG A 311 12.88 10.10 -26.08
C ARG A 311 14.14 10.54 -25.33
N LEU A 312 14.81 9.60 -24.67
CA LEU A 312 15.95 9.84 -23.78
C LEU A 312 17.25 9.40 -24.45
N ASN A 313 18.28 10.21 -24.27
CA ASN A 313 19.64 9.97 -24.70
C ASN A 313 20.35 8.99 -23.76
N PHE A 314 20.07 9.05 -22.45
CA PHE A 314 20.69 8.17 -21.47
C PHE A 314 19.83 6.92 -21.22
N GLN A 315 20.14 5.82 -21.91
CA GLN A 315 19.36 4.58 -21.87
C GLN A 315 19.82 3.67 -20.75
N TYR A 316 18.91 3.12 -19.95
CA TYR A 316 19.29 2.13 -18.95
C TYR A 316 19.90 0.87 -19.61
N ILE A 317 21.03 0.41 -19.09
CA ILE A 317 21.72 -0.80 -19.54
C ILE A 317 22.18 -1.65 -18.36
N LEU A 318 22.34 -2.94 -18.61
CA LEU A 318 22.98 -3.89 -17.72
C LEU A 318 24.13 -4.56 -18.49
N GLU A 319 25.37 -4.13 -18.23
CA GLU A 319 26.56 -4.62 -18.91
C GLU A 319 27.43 -5.44 -17.95
N LYS A 320 27.59 -6.74 -18.22
CA LYS A 320 28.38 -7.67 -17.38
C LYS A 320 27.98 -7.60 -15.90
N GLY A 321 26.67 -7.50 -15.63
CA GLY A 321 26.11 -7.38 -14.27
C GLY A 321 26.20 -5.98 -13.65
N ARG A 322 26.82 -5.00 -14.32
CA ARG A 322 26.88 -3.61 -13.87
C ARG A 322 25.71 -2.84 -14.47
N ALA A 323 24.80 -2.37 -13.62
CA ALA A 323 23.72 -1.49 -14.04
C ALA A 323 24.27 -0.09 -14.33
N GLY A 324 23.70 0.60 -15.31
CA GLY A 324 24.15 1.92 -15.71
C GLY A 324 23.29 2.55 -16.78
N PHE A 325 23.82 3.59 -17.40
CA PHE A 325 23.18 4.29 -18.51
C PHE A 325 24.13 4.43 -19.70
N LEU A 326 23.70 3.99 -20.88
CA LEU A 326 24.37 4.24 -22.15
C LEU A 326 24.09 5.67 -22.60
N ASN A 327 25.13 6.41 -22.96
CA ASN A 327 25.02 7.72 -23.57
C ASN A 327 24.96 7.55 -25.10
N ARG A 328 23.79 7.70 -25.70
CA ARG A 328 23.60 7.48 -27.15
C ARG A 328 24.33 8.52 -28.01
N GLN A 329 24.47 9.74 -27.51
CA GLN A 329 25.13 10.85 -28.20
C GLN A 329 26.06 11.60 -27.23
N PRO A 330 27.24 11.05 -26.91
CA PRO A 330 28.19 11.71 -26.01
C PRO A 330 28.64 13.08 -26.53
N ARG A 331 28.75 14.07 -25.64
CA ARG A 331 29.20 15.44 -25.97
C ARG A 331 30.45 15.80 -25.16
N GLY A 332 31.45 16.39 -25.80
CA GLY A 332 32.65 16.87 -25.13
C GLY A 332 33.34 15.76 -24.32
N ASN A 333 33.47 15.96 -23.00
CA ASN A 333 34.15 15.04 -22.07
C ASN A 333 33.18 14.03 -21.40
N GLU A 334 31.97 13.87 -21.92
CA GLU A 334 31.04 12.89 -21.38
C GLU A 334 31.48 11.46 -21.66
N LEU A 335 31.13 10.56 -20.73
CA LEU A 335 31.40 9.15 -20.89
C LEU A 335 30.43 8.54 -21.92
N PRO A 336 30.88 7.52 -22.70
CA PRO A 336 30.00 6.76 -23.57
C PRO A 336 28.98 5.91 -22.76
N ALA A 337 29.32 5.55 -21.52
CA ALA A 337 28.42 4.89 -20.59
C ALA A 337 28.75 5.26 -19.13
N TYR A 338 27.72 5.39 -18.31
CA TYR A 338 27.78 5.69 -16.89
C TYR A 338 27.38 4.44 -16.10
N LEU A 339 28.37 3.58 -15.80
CA LEU A 339 28.16 2.27 -15.17
C LEU A 339 28.50 2.30 -13.68
N ALA A 340 27.69 1.64 -12.85
CA ALA A 340 28.00 1.38 -11.44
C ALA A 340 29.41 0.82 -11.27
N ASN A 341 30.14 1.20 -10.21
CA ASN A 341 31.53 0.79 -10.03
C ASN A 341 31.66 -0.74 -9.90
N GLN A 342 30.76 -1.38 -9.14
CA GLN A 342 30.72 -2.83 -8.96
C GLN A 342 29.29 -3.39 -9.17
N PRO A 343 29.14 -4.62 -9.69
CA PRO A 343 27.84 -5.28 -9.83
C PRO A 343 27.10 -5.36 -8.50
N GLY A 344 25.86 -4.87 -8.45
CA GLY A 344 24.99 -4.97 -7.27
C GLY A 344 25.46 -4.22 -6.02
N SER A 345 26.59 -3.50 -6.09
CA SER A 345 27.09 -2.73 -4.95
C SER A 345 26.34 -1.41 -4.82
N GLU A 346 26.01 -1.08 -3.58
CA GLU A 346 25.49 0.24 -3.22
C GLU A 346 26.61 1.22 -2.87
N GLN A 347 27.87 0.77 -2.86
CA GLN A 347 29.03 1.57 -2.46
C GLN A 347 29.75 2.20 -3.66
N GLY A 348 30.48 3.28 -3.37
CA GLY A 348 31.31 3.98 -4.35
C GLY A 348 30.50 4.80 -5.37
N THR A 349 31.10 5.05 -6.53
CA THR A 349 30.49 5.87 -7.59
C THR A 349 29.40 5.11 -8.33
N ASN A 350 28.19 5.68 -8.31
CA ASN A 350 27.01 5.17 -8.97
C ASN A 350 26.23 6.30 -9.65
N TYR A 351 25.38 5.96 -10.61
CA TYR A 351 24.73 6.94 -11.49
C TYR A 351 23.21 6.86 -11.46
N GLY A 352 22.56 8.02 -11.50
CA GLY A 352 21.11 8.18 -11.52
C GLY A 352 20.69 9.13 -12.62
N ARG A 353 19.40 9.15 -12.95
CA ARG A 353 18.84 10.02 -13.99
C ARG A 353 17.64 10.76 -13.43
N LEU A 354 17.63 12.08 -13.60
CA LEU A 354 16.41 12.89 -13.48
C LEU A 354 15.96 13.27 -14.88
N ALA A 355 14.67 13.11 -15.19
CA ALA A 355 14.13 13.59 -16.45
C ALA A 355 12.74 14.19 -16.28
N TYR A 356 12.50 15.34 -16.88
CA TYR A 356 11.20 15.97 -16.97
C TYR A 356 10.75 15.97 -18.43
N LEU A 357 9.60 15.33 -18.70
CA LEU A 357 9.08 15.03 -20.03
C LEU A 357 7.60 15.39 -20.11
N PRO A 358 7.05 15.60 -21.33
CA PRO A 358 5.61 15.58 -21.52
C PRO A 358 5.08 14.17 -21.29
N ASN A 359 3.85 14.07 -20.80
CA ASN A 359 3.10 12.82 -20.82
C ASN A 359 2.83 12.38 -22.29
N LEU A 360 2.19 11.21 -22.49
CA LEU A 360 2.03 10.64 -23.84
C LEU A 360 1.16 11.49 -24.79
N SER A 361 0.31 12.38 -24.26
CA SER A 361 -0.50 13.30 -25.09
C SER A 361 0.08 14.71 -25.20
N GLY A 362 1.11 15.04 -24.41
CA GLY A 362 1.63 16.40 -24.31
C GLY A 362 0.84 17.34 -23.38
N GLN A 363 -0.30 16.91 -22.82
CA GLN A 363 -1.18 17.77 -21.99
C GLN A 363 -0.88 17.67 -20.48
N GLY A 364 0.31 17.21 -20.10
CA GLY A 364 0.75 17.07 -18.72
C GLY A 364 2.21 16.68 -18.64
N GLY A 365 2.71 16.45 -17.43
CA GLY A 365 4.12 16.20 -17.19
C GLY A 365 4.43 14.83 -16.58
N VAL A 366 5.64 14.36 -16.85
CA VAL A 366 6.22 13.16 -16.27
C VAL A 366 7.58 13.50 -15.71
N LEU A 367 7.79 13.25 -14.42
CA LEU A 367 9.08 13.35 -13.77
C LEU A 367 9.61 11.95 -13.48
N LEU A 368 10.77 11.61 -14.03
CA LEU A 368 11.47 10.36 -13.77
C LEU A 368 12.56 10.61 -12.72
N ILE A 369 12.54 9.85 -11.62
CA ILE A 369 13.57 9.85 -10.59
C ILE A 369 14.18 8.46 -10.54
N ASN A 370 15.32 8.30 -11.21
CA ASN A 370 15.90 7.00 -11.47
C ASN A 370 17.27 6.82 -10.83
N GLY A 371 17.57 5.59 -10.43
CA GLY A 371 18.89 5.16 -9.97
C GLY A 371 19.21 3.73 -10.42
N VAL A 372 20.51 3.43 -10.53
CA VAL A 372 20.99 2.06 -10.79
C VAL A 372 20.76 1.11 -9.61
N ASN A 373 20.71 1.66 -8.39
CA ASN A 373 20.42 0.97 -7.13
C ASN A 373 19.57 1.87 -6.21
N MET A 374 19.29 1.41 -4.98
CA MET A 374 18.43 2.16 -4.05
C MET A 374 19.08 3.47 -3.60
N VAL A 375 20.33 3.42 -3.14
CA VAL A 375 21.06 4.58 -2.61
C VAL A 375 21.16 5.71 -3.64
N THR A 376 21.46 5.40 -4.88
CA THR A 376 21.56 6.41 -5.95
C THR A 376 20.20 6.99 -6.33
N MET A 377 19.13 6.19 -6.25
CA MET A 377 17.77 6.70 -6.50
C MET A 377 17.33 7.64 -5.37
N GLU A 378 17.61 7.31 -4.11
CA GLU A 378 17.37 8.19 -2.97
C GLU A 378 18.13 9.51 -3.12
N ALA A 379 19.42 9.45 -3.45
CA ALA A 379 20.24 10.63 -3.72
C ALA A 379 19.67 11.51 -4.85
N ALA A 380 19.13 10.90 -5.92
CA ALA A 380 18.48 11.63 -7.00
C ALA A 380 17.19 12.31 -6.55
N GLY A 381 16.38 11.62 -5.73
CA GLY A 381 15.16 12.18 -5.14
C GLY A 381 15.46 13.34 -4.18
N GLU A 382 16.46 13.18 -3.30
CA GLU A 382 16.95 14.24 -2.43
C GLU A 382 17.47 15.43 -3.24
N PHE A 383 18.27 15.19 -4.27
CA PHE A 383 18.77 16.24 -5.15
C PHE A 383 17.64 17.02 -5.82
N ALA A 384 16.61 16.33 -6.30
CA ALA A 384 15.44 16.95 -6.93
C ALA A 384 14.60 17.79 -5.95
N ALA A 385 14.49 17.36 -4.69
CA ALA A 385 13.71 18.06 -3.67
C ALA A 385 14.52 19.06 -2.83
N ASN A 386 15.83 19.16 -3.05
CA ASN A 386 16.70 20.08 -2.32
C ASN A 386 16.70 21.46 -2.99
N PRO A 387 16.29 22.53 -2.29
CA PRO A 387 16.36 23.89 -2.84
C PRO A 387 17.79 24.34 -3.20
N GLY A 388 18.81 23.82 -2.51
CA GLY A 388 20.22 24.11 -2.80
C GLY A 388 20.67 23.60 -4.18
N SER A 389 19.97 22.62 -4.75
CA SER A 389 20.25 22.08 -6.09
C SER A 389 19.59 22.89 -7.22
N ALA A 390 18.63 23.77 -6.91
CA ALA A 390 17.83 24.47 -7.91
C ALA A 390 18.67 25.32 -8.87
N ALA A 391 19.65 26.07 -8.34
CA ALA A 391 20.55 26.89 -9.15
C ALA A 391 21.38 26.05 -10.12
N SER A 392 21.87 24.89 -9.69
CA SER A 392 22.61 23.96 -10.55
C SER A 392 21.73 23.36 -11.65
N ILE A 393 20.47 23.02 -11.34
CA ILE A 393 19.50 22.52 -12.31
C ILE A 393 19.21 23.59 -13.36
N LEU A 394 18.87 24.82 -12.93
CA LEU A 394 18.57 25.96 -13.80
C LEU A 394 19.73 26.27 -14.75
N SER A 395 20.95 26.36 -14.20
CA SER A 395 22.17 26.56 -14.99
C SER A 395 22.40 25.44 -16.00
N ALA A 396 22.22 24.18 -15.60
CA ALA A 396 22.46 23.02 -16.45
C ALA A 396 21.49 22.92 -17.65
N VAL A 397 20.25 23.42 -17.50
CA VAL A 397 19.24 23.41 -18.58
C VAL A 397 19.08 24.75 -19.29
N GLY A 398 19.83 25.78 -18.86
CA GLY A 398 19.75 27.12 -19.43
C GLY A 398 18.44 27.86 -19.13
N ALA A 399 17.78 27.57 -18.00
CA ALA A 399 16.56 28.24 -17.55
C ALA A 399 16.85 29.26 -16.46
N THR A 400 16.01 30.29 -16.35
CA THR A 400 16.12 31.34 -15.31
C THR A 400 15.25 31.06 -14.09
N ARG A 401 14.11 30.39 -14.28
CA ARG A 401 13.13 30.09 -13.24
C ARG A 401 12.66 28.63 -13.31
N LEU A 402 12.28 28.07 -12.17
CA LEU A 402 11.86 26.67 -12.09
C LEU A 402 10.50 26.44 -12.78
N GLU A 403 9.65 27.46 -12.88
CA GLU A 403 8.40 27.43 -13.65
C GLU A 403 8.62 27.37 -15.19
N ASP A 404 9.79 27.78 -15.66
CA ASP A 404 10.12 27.86 -17.09
C ASP A 404 11.03 26.72 -17.55
N LEU A 405 11.22 25.69 -16.73
CA LEU A 405 12.06 24.55 -17.08
C LEU A 405 11.61 23.93 -18.42
N PRO A 406 12.51 23.81 -19.41
CA PRO A 406 12.22 23.03 -20.60
C PRO A 406 12.10 21.55 -20.22
N TYR A 407 11.63 20.71 -21.13
CA TYR A 407 11.82 19.27 -20.95
C TYR A 407 13.31 18.95 -20.99
N PHE A 408 13.76 18.07 -20.11
CA PHE A 408 15.18 17.75 -19.97
C PHE A 408 15.39 16.34 -19.43
N GLU A 409 16.60 15.86 -19.57
CA GLU A 409 17.16 14.79 -18.76
C GLU A 409 18.56 15.19 -18.28
N MET A 410 18.95 14.71 -17.11
CA MET A 410 20.28 14.90 -16.56
C MET A 410 20.76 13.63 -15.88
N MET A 411 22.05 13.36 -16.07
CA MET A 411 22.78 12.30 -15.41
C MET A 411 23.37 12.85 -14.11
N LEU A 412 23.11 12.13 -13.03
CA LEU A 412 23.62 12.40 -11.70
C LEU A 412 24.67 11.37 -11.34
N GLU A 413 25.83 11.85 -10.92
CA GLU A 413 26.83 11.03 -10.24
C GLU A 413 26.62 11.14 -8.73
N THR A 414 26.68 10.00 -8.06
CA THR A 414 26.54 9.85 -6.62
C THR A 414 27.70 9.04 -6.10
N HIS A 415 28.21 9.39 -4.93
CA HIS A 415 29.25 8.61 -4.26
C HIS A 415 28.71 8.15 -2.91
N ALA A 416 28.54 6.84 -2.72
CA ALA A 416 28.06 6.32 -1.45
C ALA A 416 29.20 5.88 -0.55
N VAL A 417 29.12 6.23 0.74
CA VAL A 417 30.01 5.73 1.80
C VAL A 417 29.10 5.14 2.88
N ASP A 418 29.33 3.89 3.27
CA ASP A 418 28.52 3.16 4.26
C ASP A 418 27.01 3.18 3.96
N ASN A 419 26.64 2.91 2.70
CA ASN A 419 25.27 2.96 2.17
C ASN A 419 24.53 4.29 2.38
N THR A 420 25.24 5.35 2.78
CA THR A 420 24.73 6.70 2.85
C THR A 420 25.15 7.44 1.58
N PRO A 421 24.20 7.99 0.80
CA PRO A 421 24.56 8.76 -0.39
C PRO A 421 25.24 10.07 0.01
N ASN A 422 26.45 10.34 -0.50
CA ASN A 422 26.98 11.70 -0.53
C ASN A 422 26.29 12.50 -1.64
N ARG A 423 26.43 13.83 -1.58
CA ARG A 423 25.84 14.80 -2.52
C ARG A 423 25.89 14.33 -3.98
N ALA A 424 24.72 14.27 -4.62
CA ALA A 424 24.61 14.05 -6.05
C ALA A 424 25.10 15.27 -6.84
N ARG A 425 25.75 15.05 -7.98
CA ARG A 425 26.25 16.10 -8.88
C ARG A 425 25.83 15.82 -10.31
N ILE A 426 25.46 16.87 -11.04
CA ILE A 426 25.15 16.79 -12.47
C ILE A 426 26.46 16.54 -13.25
N VAL A 427 26.49 15.48 -14.06
CA VAL A 427 27.64 15.13 -14.92
C VAL A 427 27.35 15.24 -16.41
N ALA A 428 26.07 15.22 -16.80
CA ALA A 428 25.65 15.46 -18.18
C ALA A 428 24.18 15.89 -18.22
N THR A 429 23.79 16.66 -19.23
CA THR A 429 22.42 17.17 -19.39
C THR A 429 22.01 17.20 -20.86
N ARG A 430 20.74 16.95 -21.13
CA ARG A 430 20.10 17.18 -22.44
C ARG A 430 18.82 17.96 -22.23
N VAL A 431 18.65 19.04 -22.99
CA VAL A 431 17.35 19.66 -23.19
C VAL A 431 16.64 18.89 -24.29
N ILE A 432 15.40 18.48 -24.03
CA ILE A 432 14.59 17.64 -24.90
C ILE A 432 13.66 18.56 -25.69
N GLY A 433 13.73 18.49 -27.02
CA GLY A 433 12.87 19.27 -27.89
C GLY A 433 11.38 18.90 -27.74
N PRO A 434 10.45 19.76 -28.19
CA PRO A 434 9.03 19.40 -28.23
C PRO A 434 8.84 18.13 -29.08
N ALA A 435 7.88 17.28 -28.70
CA ALA A 435 7.58 16.07 -29.44
C ALA A 435 7.29 16.41 -30.93
N PRO A 436 7.86 15.67 -31.90
CA PRO A 436 7.55 15.88 -33.30
C PRO A 436 6.03 15.68 -33.52
N GLY A 437 5.30 16.76 -33.83
CA GLY A 437 3.87 16.71 -34.14
C GLY A 437 2.96 17.71 -33.41
N HIS A 438 3.45 18.53 -32.48
CA HIS A 438 2.64 19.60 -31.87
C HIS A 438 3.19 21.01 -32.22
N PRO A 439 2.41 21.87 -32.89
CA PRO A 439 2.75 23.29 -33.03
C PRO A 439 2.66 23.99 -31.67
N ARG A 440 3.48 25.01 -31.50
CA ARG A 440 3.63 25.83 -30.29
C ARG A 440 2.36 26.53 -29.86
#